data_AF-A0A2N3FP12-F1
#
_entry.id   AF-A0A2N3FP12-F1
#
_cell.length_a   1.000
_cell.length_b   1.000
_cell.length_c   1.000
_cell.angle_alpha   90.00
_cell.angle_beta   90.00
_cell.angle_gamma   90.00
#
_symmetry.space_group_name_H-M   'P 1'
#
loop_
_entity.id
_entity.type
_entity.pdbx_description
1 polymer ?
#
loop_
_entity_poly.entity_id
_entity_poly.type
_entity_poly.pdbx_seq_one_letter_code
_entity_poly.pdbx_strand_id
1 'polypeptide(L)'
;GKAEKCTFCYPRLEVGLPTVCSETCVGRLRYLGIVLYDPDAVLAAASVDEQDLYAAQVDLMLDPFDPEVIALARAGGMPEDWISAAQRSPVYALIKHFRVALPLHPEYRTLPMVWYIPPLSPVVDLLQGQGHDAEAAGNLFGAIDALRIPVSYLAELFTAGDTGIVTGVLQKLAAMRSYMRGVTLGTGRDTELATAVGMTPEALEQMYRLLAIAKYADRYVIPTAHREEAHNLEELACSLDFDGGPGMYESGPFGEASGRPVPVAIETYTALKQRQQAEEAASAEQLHHRAGLLNWDANEDPKP
;
A
#
# COMPACT_ATOMS: atom_id res chain seq x y z
N GLY A 1 0.11 -9.08 32.64
CA GLY A 1 0.47 -9.18 31.21
C GLY A 1 0.07 -7.89 30.53
N LYS A 2 0.87 -7.40 29.57
CA LYS A 2 0.49 -6.26 28.71
C LYS A 2 -0.01 -6.82 27.37
N ALA A 3 -0.95 -6.12 26.74
CA ALA A 3 -1.43 -6.47 25.40
C ALA A 3 -0.56 -5.76 24.35
N GLU A 4 -0.26 -6.47 23.27
CA GLU A 4 0.50 -5.96 22.13
C GLU A 4 -0.31 -6.16 20.85
N LYS A 5 -0.06 -5.32 19.84
CA LYS A 5 -0.77 -5.37 18.55
C LYS A 5 0.15 -4.93 17.41
N CYS A 6 -0.33 -5.09 16.18
CA CYS A 6 0.31 -4.49 15.01
C CYS A 6 0.53 -2.98 15.24
N THR A 7 1.76 -2.53 15.01
CA THR A 7 2.16 -1.12 15.13
C THR A 7 2.29 -0.44 13.77
N PHE A 8 1.83 -1.11 12.71
CA PHE A 8 1.97 -0.71 11.31
C PHE A 8 3.42 -0.37 10.92
N CYS A 9 4.41 -0.96 11.61
CA CYS A 9 5.83 -0.66 11.45
C CYS A 9 6.11 0.86 11.47
N TYR A 10 5.47 1.63 12.37
CA TYR A 10 5.64 3.09 12.43
C TYR A 10 7.11 3.58 12.33
N PRO A 11 8.13 2.94 12.96
CA PRO A 11 9.52 3.42 12.85
C PRO A 11 10.07 3.40 11.43
N ARG A 12 9.51 2.57 10.55
CA ARG A 12 9.89 2.47 9.13
C ARG A 12 9.11 3.47 8.29
N LEU A 13 7.80 3.57 8.51
CA LEU A 13 6.95 4.50 7.77
C LEU A 13 7.40 5.95 7.97
N GLU A 14 7.84 6.30 9.18
CA GLU A 14 8.31 7.64 9.50
C GLU A 14 9.54 8.06 8.69
N VAL A 15 10.33 7.11 8.21
CA VAL A 15 11.49 7.37 7.33
C VAL A 15 11.20 6.98 5.87
N GLY A 16 9.92 6.87 5.49
CA GLY A 16 9.49 6.60 4.11
C GLY A 16 9.68 5.14 3.65
N LEU A 17 9.92 4.21 4.57
CA LEU A 17 10.11 2.79 4.25
C LEU A 17 8.80 2.00 4.43
N PRO A 18 8.52 1.01 3.56
CA PRO A 18 7.34 0.16 3.71
C PRO A 18 7.39 -0.68 4.98
N THR A 19 6.20 -1.14 5.39
CA THR A 19 6.07 -2.11 6.48
C THR A 19 6.76 -3.43 6.12
N VAL A 20 7.27 -4.14 7.12
CA VAL A 20 8.04 -5.39 6.90
C VAL A 20 7.23 -6.38 6.08
N CYS A 21 5.97 -6.60 6.44
CA CYS A 21 5.09 -7.53 5.77
C CYS A 21 4.68 -7.08 4.35
N SER A 22 4.78 -5.78 4.05
CA SER A 22 4.60 -5.25 2.69
C SER A 22 5.84 -5.47 1.85
N GLU A 23 7.02 -5.12 2.35
CA GLU A 23 8.28 -5.24 1.64
C GLU A 23 8.65 -6.69 1.34
N THR A 24 8.43 -7.60 2.28
CA THR A 24 8.74 -9.02 2.15
C THR A 24 7.65 -9.82 1.44
N CYS A 25 6.62 -9.15 0.90
CA CYS A 25 5.56 -9.80 0.14
C CYS A 25 6.09 -10.33 -1.19
N VAL A 26 6.47 -11.61 -1.22
CA VAL A 26 6.98 -12.32 -2.40
C VAL A 26 6.03 -12.20 -3.60
N GLY A 27 4.71 -12.28 -3.33
CA GLY A 27 3.68 -12.16 -4.36
C GLY A 27 3.48 -10.74 -4.90
N ARG A 28 4.15 -9.73 -4.34
CA ARG A 28 4.06 -8.33 -4.81
C ARG A 28 2.63 -7.74 -4.73
N LEU A 29 1.81 -8.24 -3.81
CA LEU A 29 0.37 -7.97 -3.73
C LEU A 29 -0.02 -6.77 -2.84
N ARG A 30 0.94 -6.21 -2.09
CA ARG A 30 0.68 -5.19 -1.08
C ARG A 30 1.06 -3.81 -1.58
N TYR A 31 0.17 -2.85 -1.36
CA TYR A 31 0.30 -1.45 -1.76
C TYR A 31 0.16 -0.58 -0.51
N LEU A 32 0.96 0.48 -0.43
CA LEU A 32 0.93 1.47 0.63
C LEU A 32 0.88 2.85 0.00
N GLY A 33 -0.05 3.68 0.45
CA GLY A 33 -0.28 5.03 -0.05
C GLY A 33 -1.19 5.81 0.88
N ILE A 34 -1.11 7.13 0.81
CA ILE A 34 -1.96 8.02 1.61
C ILE A 34 -3.39 8.02 1.09
N VAL A 35 -4.34 8.08 2.01
CA VAL A 35 -5.74 8.38 1.73
C VAL A 35 -6.13 9.53 2.66
N LEU A 36 -6.61 10.63 2.09
CA LEU A 36 -7.14 11.74 2.87
C LEU A 36 -8.57 11.41 3.29
N TYR A 37 -8.95 11.70 4.53
CA TYR A 37 -10.30 11.46 5.04
C TYR A 37 -10.72 12.55 6.01
N ASP A 38 -12.02 12.79 6.12
CA ASP A 38 -12.59 13.72 7.10
C ASP A 38 -12.81 13.01 8.45
N PRO A 39 -12.06 13.35 9.52
CA PRO A 39 -12.24 12.71 10.82
C PRO A 39 -13.58 13.02 11.48
N ASP A 40 -14.20 14.18 11.20
CA ASP A 40 -15.46 14.59 11.83
C ASP A 40 -16.65 13.81 11.26
N ALA A 41 -16.54 13.33 10.02
CA ALA A 41 -17.55 12.52 9.36
C ALA A 41 -17.49 11.01 9.71
N VAL A 42 -16.47 10.56 10.44
CA VAL A 42 -16.25 9.13 10.78
C VAL A 42 -17.44 8.51 11.51
N LEU A 43 -17.97 9.20 12.54
CA LEU A 43 -19.08 8.67 13.34
C LEU A 43 -20.34 8.53 12.49
N ALA A 44 -20.63 9.52 11.63
CA ALA A 44 -21.76 9.47 10.73
C ALA A 44 -21.62 8.31 9.73
N ALA A 45 -20.45 8.16 9.12
CA ALA A 45 -20.16 7.07 8.19
C ALA A 45 -20.24 5.68 8.84
N ALA A 46 -19.80 5.52 10.09
CA ALA A 46 -19.88 4.24 10.82
C ALA A 46 -21.30 3.90 11.32
N SER A 47 -22.23 4.86 11.28
CA SER A 47 -23.58 4.73 11.85
C SER A 47 -24.69 4.47 10.81
N VAL A 48 -24.37 4.41 9.52
CA VAL A 48 -25.34 4.08 8.45
C VAL A 48 -25.79 2.61 8.49
N ASP A 49 -26.74 2.21 7.66
CA ASP A 49 -27.14 0.80 7.54
C ASP A 49 -25.98 -0.05 7.00
N GLU A 50 -25.95 -1.35 7.34
CA GLU A 50 -24.78 -2.20 7.08
C GLU A 50 -24.40 -2.27 5.59
N GLN A 51 -25.41 -2.26 4.72
CA GLN A 51 -25.26 -2.32 3.27
C GLN A 51 -24.70 -1.01 2.70
N ASP A 52 -24.85 0.11 3.41
CA ASP A 52 -24.36 1.42 3.00
C ASP A 52 -22.95 1.73 3.55
N LEU A 53 -22.42 0.91 4.48
CA LEU A 53 -21.13 1.16 5.14
C LEU A 53 -19.96 1.22 4.15
N TYR A 54 -19.98 0.38 3.10
CA TYR A 54 -18.98 0.43 2.04
C TYR A 54 -19.00 1.80 1.34
N ALA A 55 -20.18 2.24 0.88
CA ALA A 55 -20.32 3.50 0.17
C ALA A 55 -19.93 4.68 1.07
N ALA A 56 -20.44 4.70 2.31
CA ALA A 56 -20.13 5.73 3.29
C ALA A 56 -18.63 5.82 3.59
N GLN A 57 -17.93 4.69 3.72
CA GLN A 57 -16.48 4.69 3.93
C GLN A 57 -15.72 5.20 2.69
N VAL A 58 -16.18 4.88 1.47
CA VAL A 58 -15.57 5.42 0.26
C VAL A 58 -15.81 6.92 0.13
N ASP A 59 -16.98 7.42 0.55
CA ASP A 59 -17.31 8.86 0.51
C ASP A 59 -16.56 9.65 1.57
N LEU A 60 -16.22 9.01 2.70
CA LEU A 60 -15.32 9.56 3.72
C LEU A 60 -13.92 9.87 3.17
N MET A 61 -13.48 9.15 2.12
CA MET A 61 -12.17 9.34 1.49
C MET A 61 -12.22 10.51 0.50
N LEU A 62 -11.46 11.56 0.81
CA LEU A 62 -11.42 12.82 0.07
C LEU A 62 -10.56 12.72 -1.19
N ASP A 63 -10.91 13.51 -2.20
CA ASP A 63 -10.16 13.57 -3.45
C ASP A 63 -8.89 14.44 -3.31
N PRO A 64 -7.68 13.87 -3.41
CA PRO A 64 -6.44 14.62 -3.26
C PRO A 64 -6.16 15.56 -4.44
N PHE A 65 -6.98 15.53 -5.49
CA PHE A 65 -6.91 16.47 -6.62
C PHE A 65 -7.91 17.63 -6.51
N ASP A 66 -8.85 17.59 -5.56
CA ASP A 66 -9.82 18.65 -5.36
C ASP A 66 -9.13 19.89 -4.77
N PRO A 67 -9.21 21.07 -5.43
CA PRO A 67 -8.62 22.31 -4.93
C PRO A 67 -9.08 22.68 -3.52
N GLU A 68 -10.32 22.38 -3.13
CA GLU A 68 -10.85 22.65 -1.79
C GLU A 68 -10.20 21.74 -0.74
N VAL A 69 -10.08 20.44 -1.03
CA VAL A 69 -9.38 19.47 -0.17
C VAL A 69 -7.91 19.84 -0.01
N ILE A 70 -7.24 20.25 -1.09
CA ILE A 70 -5.84 20.69 -1.06
C ILE A 70 -5.69 21.95 -0.20
N ALA A 71 -6.59 22.93 -0.36
CA ALA A 71 -6.58 24.15 0.44
C ALA A 71 -6.79 23.87 1.94
N LEU A 72 -7.74 22.97 2.26
CA LEU A 72 -7.99 22.53 3.64
C LEU A 72 -6.80 21.77 4.22
N ALA A 73 -6.19 20.86 3.46
CA ALA A 73 -4.99 20.13 3.89
C ALA A 73 -3.83 21.08 4.22
N ARG A 74 -3.58 22.08 3.36
CA ARG A 74 -2.57 23.13 3.60
C ARG A 74 -2.91 23.99 4.81
N ALA A 75 -4.18 24.39 4.96
CA ALA A 75 -4.63 25.16 6.12
C ALA A 75 -4.49 24.37 7.44
N GLY A 76 -4.63 23.04 7.37
CA GLY A 76 -4.38 22.12 8.47
C GLY A 76 -2.90 21.80 8.72
N GLY A 77 -1.96 22.45 8.01
CA GLY A 77 -0.52 22.28 8.20
C GLY A 77 0.06 21.03 7.53
N MET A 78 -0.65 20.40 6.59
CA MET A 78 -0.14 19.20 5.91
C MET A 78 1.02 19.56 4.97
N PRO A 79 2.18 18.88 5.08
CA PRO A 79 3.31 19.08 4.18
C PRO A 79 2.98 18.80 2.71
N GLU A 80 3.59 19.55 1.78
CA GLU A 80 3.26 19.46 0.35
C GLU A 80 3.62 18.10 -0.26
N ASP A 81 4.66 17.44 0.25
CA ASP A 81 5.04 16.09 -0.17
C ASP A 81 4.02 15.02 0.26
N TRP A 82 3.31 15.22 1.38
CA TRP A 82 2.19 14.37 1.79
C TRP A 82 0.99 14.53 0.86
N ILE A 83 0.65 15.77 0.49
CA ILE A 83 -0.40 16.04 -0.51
C ILE A 83 0.00 15.40 -1.85
N SER A 84 1.24 15.60 -2.29
CA SER A 84 1.78 15.00 -3.52
C SER A 84 1.83 13.46 -3.47
N ALA A 85 2.05 12.88 -2.29
CA ALA A 85 2.01 11.43 -2.08
C ALA A 85 0.57 10.89 -2.11
N ALA A 86 -0.40 11.63 -1.58
CA ALA A 86 -1.83 11.30 -1.68
C ALA A 86 -2.30 11.28 -3.14
N GLN A 87 -1.89 12.27 -3.95
CA GLN A 87 -2.19 12.32 -5.39
C GLN A 87 -1.60 11.14 -6.18
N ARG A 88 -0.45 10.62 -5.74
CA ARG A 88 0.21 9.45 -6.35
C ARG A 88 -0.15 8.13 -5.66
N SER A 89 -1.10 8.14 -4.75
CA SER A 89 -1.39 6.99 -3.90
C SER A 89 -1.98 5.82 -4.70
N PRO A 90 -1.31 4.65 -4.73
CA PRO A 90 -1.88 3.46 -5.38
C PRO A 90 -3.12 2.97 -4.63
N VAL A 91 -3.20 3.19 -3.32
CA VAL A 91 -4.35 2.79 -2.49
C VAL A 91 -5.57 3.64 -2.85
N TYR A 92 -5.41 4.96 -2.95
CA TYR A 92 -6.49 5.85 -3.40
C TYR A 92 -6.96 5.47 -4.80
N ALA A 93 -6.03 5.21 -5.73
CA ALA A 93 -6.39 4.81 -7.10
C ALA A 93 -7.19 3.50 -7.12
N LEU A 94 -6.78 2.47 -6.38
CA LEU A 94 -7.48 1.18 -6.32
C LEU A 94 -8.88 1.28 -5.68
N ILE A 95 -9.06 2.18 -4.70
CA ILE A 95 -10.33 2.38 -4.01
C ILE A 95 -11.27 3.32 -4.79
N LYS A 96 -10.84 4.55 -5.10
CA LYS A 96 -11.70 5.61 -5.64
C LYS A 96 -11.74 5.64 -7.16
N HIS A 97 -10.59 5.50 -7.81
CA HIS A 97 -10.48 5.63 -9.27
C HIS A 97 -10.90 4.35 -10.00
N PHE A 98 -10.28 3.21 -9.67
CA PHE A 98 -10.61 1.93 -10.30
C PHE A 98 -11.82 1.24 -9.65
N ARG A 99 -12.05 1.49 -8.35
CA ARG A 99 -13.12 0.86 -7.57
C ARG A 99 -13.05 -0.67 -7.67
N VAL A 100 -11.86 -1.20 -7.35
CA VAL A 100 -11.55 -2.64 -7.35
C VAL A 100 -11.07 -3.16 -5.99
N ALA A 101 -10.71 -2.27 -5.07
CA ALA A 101 -10.44 -2.61 -3.68
C ALA A 101 -11.70 -2.45 -2.83
N LEU A 102 -11.92 -3.38 -1.90
CA LEU A 102 -13.06 -3.44 -0.98
C LEU A 102 -12.57 -3.57 0.48
N PRO A 103 -13.29 -3.01 1.47
CA PRO A 103 -12.96 -3.16 2.88
C PRO A 103 -13.27 -4.59 3.36
N LEU A 104 -12.58 -5.07 4.39
CA LEU A 104 -12.87 -6.36 5.01
C LEU A 104 -13.87 -6.20 6.16
N HIS A 105 -14.98 -6.92 6.13
CA HIS A 105 -16.06 -6.89 7.11
C HIS A 105 -16.50 -5.47 7.48
N PRO A 106 -17.01 -4.67 6.51
CA PRO A 106 -17.48 -3.31 6.79
C PRO A 106 -18.56 -3.27 7.88
N GLU A 107 -19.40 -4.32 8.02
CA GLU A 107 -20.46 -4.48 9.01
C GLU A 107 -19.98 -4.41 10.47
N TYR A 108 -18.69 -4.59 10.73
CA TYR A 108 -18.11 -4.37 12.06
C TYR A 108 -18.00 -2.88 12.45
N ARG A 109 -18.30 -1.97 11.52
CA ARG A 109 -18.38 -0.51 11.76
C ARG A 109 -17.08 0.11 12.29
N THR A 110 -15.95 -0.56 12.08
CA THR A 110 -14.62 -0.06 12.47
C THR A 110 -13.95 0.80 11.38
N LEU A 111 -14.60 0.95 10.22
CA LEU A 111 -14.07 1.62 9.02
C LEU A 111 -12.62 1.20 8.71
N PRO A 112 -12.40 -0.08 8.36
CA PRO A 112 -11.05 -0.66 8.24
C PRO A 112 -10.23 0.04 7.15
N MET A 113 -8.95 0.31 7.43
CA MET A 113 -8.04 0.98 6.49
C MET A 113 -7.09 0.01 5.74
N VAL A 114 -7.33 -1.30 5.85
CA VAL A 114 -6.68 -2.33 5.03
C VAL A 114 -7.74 -2.94 4.11
N TRP A 115 -7.53 -2.77 2.81
CA TRP A 115 -8.50 -3.11 1.76
C TRP A 115 -7.96 -4.23 0.87
N TYR A 116 -8.87 -4.96 0.23
CA TYR A 116 -8.59 -6.19 -0.51
C TYR A 116 -9.18 -6.13 -1.91
N ILE A 117 -8.46 -6.70 -2.87
CA ILE A 117 -8.98 -6.94 -4.22
C ILE A 117 -9.44 -8.41 -4.25
N PRO A 118 -10.72 -8.69 -4.54
CA PRO A 118 -11.22 -10.07 -4.57
C PRO A 118 -10.53 -10.86 -5.71
N PRO A 119 -10.21 -12.14 -5.48
CA PRO A 119 -9.50 -12.94 -6.45
C PRO A 119 -10.41 -13.35 -7.61
N LEU A 120 -9.89 -13.22 -8.84
CA LEU A 120 -10.37 -14.01 -9.97
C LEU A 120 -9.96 -15.47 -9.70
N SER A 121 -10.83 -16.25 -9.04
CA SER A 121 -10.70 -17.72 -8.96
C SER A 121 -10.49 -18.29 -10.37
N PRO A 122 -9.80 -19.42 -10.58
CA PRO A 122 -9.46 -19.93 -11.92
C PRO A 122 -10.70 -20.13 -12.80
N VAL A 123 -11.05 -19.09 -13.55
CA VAL A 123 -12.17 -19.05 -14.50
C VAL A 123 -11.81 -19.87 -15.75
N VAL A 124 -10.52 -19.83 -16.08
CA VAL A 124 -9.97 -20.34 -17.34
C VAL A 124 -9.93 -21.86 -17.35
N ASP A 125 -9.58 -22.48 -16.23
CA ASP A 125 -9.45 -23.94 -16.12
C ASP A 125 -10.80 -24.65 -16.30
N LEU A 126 -11.91 -23.99 -15.93
CA LEU A 126 -13.26 -24.53 -16.12
C LEU A 126 -13.74 -24.41 -17.58
N LEU A 127 -13.35 -23.34 -18.27
CA LEU A 127 -13.76 -23.07 -19.65
C LEU A 127 -12.94 -23.82 -20.70
N GLN A 128 -11.68 -24.17 -20.41
CA GLN A 128 -10.82 -24.95 -21.31
C GLN A 128 -11.42 -26.33 -21.65
N GLY A 129 -12.18 -26.93 -20.73
CA GLY A 129 -12.84 -28.23 -20.96
C GLY A 129 -13.99 -28.22 -21.99
N GLN A 130 -14.46 -27.03 -22.41
CA GLN A 130 -15.60 -26.87 -23.31
C GLN A 130 -15.24 -26.41 -24.73
N GLY A 131 -13.95 -26.25 -25.04
CA GLY A 131 -13.49 -25.87 -26.39
C GLY A 131 -13.71 -24.41 -26.79
N HIS A 132 -14.09 -23.55 -25.84
CA HIS A 132 -14.19 -22.10 -26.05
C HIS A 132 -12.88 -21.39 -25.66
N ASP A 133 -12.58 -20.25 -26.28
CA ASP A 133 -11.50 -19.37 -25.82
C ASP A 133 -11.87 -18.79 -24.46
N ALA A 134 -11.33 -19.42 -23.41
CA ALA A 134 -11.59 -19.12 -22.02
C ALA A 134 -11.15 -17.69 -21.59
N GLU A 135 -10.35 -17.02 -22.42
CA GLU A 135 -9.84 -15.66 -22.18
C GLU A 135 -10.58 -14.59 -23.01
N ALA A 136 -11.54 -14.99 -23.86
CA ALA A 136 -12.39 -14.05 -24.58
C ALA A 136 -13.36 -13.36 -23.61
N ALA A 137 -13.54 -12.05 -23.77
CA ALA A 137 -14.29 -11.21 -22.83
C ALA A 137 -15.71 -11.71 -22.56
N GLY A 138 -16.47 -12.09 -23.60
CA GLY A 138 -17.83 -12.62 -23.44
C GLY A 138 -17.89 -13.89 -22.59
N ASN A 139 -16.88 -14.76 -22.71
CA ASN A 139 -16.78 -15.99 -21.93
C ASN A 139 -16.32 -15.70 -20.49
N LEU A 140 -15.40 -14.74 -20.31
CA LEU A 140 -14.88 -14.38 -19.00
C LEU A 140 -15.95 -13.68 -18.13
N PHE A 141 -16.79 -12.82 -18.72
CA PHE A 141 -17.91 -12.21 -18.01
C PHE A 141 -18.99 -13.23 -17.64
N GLY A 142 -19.37 -14.12 -18.56
CA GLY A 142 -20.36 -15.17 -18.29
C GLY A 142 -19.88 -16.22 -17.28
N ALA A 143 -18.57 -16.37 -17.12
CA ALA A 143 -17.99 -17.31 -16.18
C ALA A 143 -17.74 -16.74 -14.77
N ILE A 144 -18.06 -15.46 -14.53
CA ILE A 144 -18.09 -14.90 -13.17
C ILE A 144 -19.14 -15.62 -12.31
N ASP A 145 -20.29 -15.98 -12.89
CA ASP A 145 -21.32 -16.75 -12.22
C ASP A 145 -20.92 -18.22 -11.99
N ALA A 146 -19.92 -18.71 -12.74
CA ALA A 146 -19.40 -20.07 -12.67
C ALA A 146 -18.11 -20.17 -11.84
N LEU A 147 -17.71 -19.11 -11.12
CA LEU A 147 -16.51 -19.13 -10.28
C LEU A 147 -16.61 -20.22 -9.22
N ARG A 148 -15.48 -20.92 -9.00
CA ARG A 148 -15.35 -21.92 -7.94
C ARG A 148 -15.63 -21.32 -6.54
N ILE A 149 -15.25 -20.07 -6.34
CA ILE A 149 -15.60 -19.32 -5.12
C ILE A 149 -16.92 -18.58 -5.40
N PRO A 150 -18.00 -18.90 -4.67
CA PRO A 150 -19.27 -18.21 -4.86
C PRO A 150 -19.14 -16.72 -4.59
N VAL A 151 -19.75 -15.90 -5.46
CA VAL A 151 -19.77 -14.44 -5.28
C VAL A 151 -20.44 -14.05 -3.95
N SER A 152 -21.46 -14.79 -3.52
CA SER A 152 -22.12 -14.58 -2.22
C SER A 152 -21.15 -14.67 -1.04
N TYR A 153 -20.21 -15.61 -1.07
CA TYR A 153 -19.18 -15.73 -0.03
C TYR A 153 -18.24 -14.52 0.01
N LEU A 154 -17.85 -14.02 -1.16
CA LEU A 154 -17.02 -12.81 -1.24
C LEU A 154 -17.80 -11.57 -0.78
N ALA A 155 -19.10 -11.52 -1.06
CA ALA A 155 -19.97 -10.42 -0.64
C ALA A 155 -20.15 -10.36 0.87
N GLU A 156 -20.30 -11.52 1.52
CA GLU A 156 -20.32 -11.62 2.99
C GLU A 156 -19.02 -11.10 3.62
N LEU A 157 -17.87 -11.25 2.95
CA LEU A 157 -16.59 -10.76 3.45
C LEU A 157 -16.34 -9.28 3.21
N PHE A 158 -16.80 -8.72 2.09
CA PHE A 158 -16.32 -7.44 1.59
C PHE A 158 -17.37 -6.33 1.50
N THR A 159 -18.65 -6.70 1.44
CA THR A 159 -19.73 -5.76 1.05
C THR A 159 -21.01 -5.98 1.86
N ALA A 160 -20.91 -6.57 3.06
CA ALA A 160 -22.06 -6.87 3.93
C ALA A 160 -23.18 -7.64 3.20
N GLY A 161 -22.80 -8.54 2.29
CA GLY A 161 -23.71 -9.39 1.51
C GLY A 161 -24.13 -8.86 0.13
N ASP A 162 -23.72 -7.65 -0.28
CA ASP A 162 -24.03 -7.12 -1.61
C ASP A 162 -23.15 -7.77 -2.70
N THR A 163 -23.74 -8.69 -3.46
CA THR A 163 -23.07 -9.39 -4.57
C THR A 163 -22.84 -8.52 -5.79
N GLY A 164 -23.66 -7.48 -6.01
CA GLY A 164 -23.56 -6.62 -7.18
C GLY A 164 -22.24 -5.86 -7.22
N ILE A 165 -21.81 -5.34 -6.05
CA ILE A 165 -20.52 -4.66 -5.91
C ILE A 165 -19.36 -5.61 -6.26
N VAL A 166 -19.35 -6.82 -5.69
CA VAL A 166 -18.29 -7.81 -5.94
C VAL A 166 -18.26 -8.23 -7.41
N THR A 167 -19.41 -8.51 -8.02
CA THR A 167 -19.51 -8.84 -9.44
C THR A 167 -18.93 -7.73 -10.31
N GLY A 168 -19.26 -6.47 -10.03
CA GLY A 168 -18.71 -5.32 -10.76
C GLY A 168 -17.18 -5.21 -10.65
N VAL A 169 -16.61 -5.50 -9.47
CA VAL A 169 -15.15 -5.56 -9.29
C VAL A 169 -14.53 -6.69 -10.14
N LEU A 170 -15.10 -7.89 -10.07
CA LEU A 170 -14.62 -9.05 -10.83
C LEU A 170 -14.70 -8.80 -12.35
N GLN A 171 -15.76 -8.14 -12.82
CA GLN A 171 -15.90 -7.72 -14.22
C GLN A 171 -14.79 -6.75 -14.64
N LYS A 172 -14.43 -5.76 -13.82
CA LYS A 172 -13.33 -4.84 -14.13
C LYS A 172 -11.98 -5.54 -14.23
N LEU A 173 -11.70 -6.47 -13.31
CA LEU A 173 -10.47 -7.27 -13.34
C LEU A 173 -10.42 -8.17 -14.58
N ALA A 174 -11.56 -8.79 -14.93
CA ALA A 174 -11.73 -9.59 -16.14
C ALA A 174 -11.52 -8.76 -17.42
N ALA A 175 -12.13 -7.58 -17.50
CA ALA A 175 -12.00 -6.66 -18.62
C ALA A 175 -10.54 -6.22 -18.83
N MET A 176 -9.83 -5.85 -17.77
CA MET A 176 -8.41 -5.52 -17.84
C MET A 176 -7.58 -6.66 -18.41
N ARG A 177 -7.83 -7.89 -17.93
CA ARG A 177 -7.10 -9.08 -18.40
C ARG A 177 -7.34 -9.33 -19.90
N SER A 178 -8.60 -9.28 -20.34
CA SER A 178 -8.96 -9.50 -21.74
C SER A 178 -8.43 -8.39 -22.65
N TYR A 179 -8.54 -7.12 -22.22
CA TYR A 179 -7.99 -5.96 -22.92
C TYR A 179 -6.47 -6.08 -23.11
N MET A 180 -5.73 -6.36 -22.04
CA MET A 180 -4.27 -6.47 -22.10
C MET A 180 -3.78 -7.70 -22.86
N ARG A 181 -4.59 -8.78 -22.90
CA ARG A 181 -4.35 -9.91 -23.82
C ARG A 181 -4.42 -9.47 -25.27
N GLY A 182 -5.45 -8.71 -25.66
CA GLY A 182 -5.58 -8.19 -27.02
C GLY A 182 -4.40 -7.30 -27.43
N VAL A 183 -3.95 -6.44 -26.52
CA VAL A 183 -2.74 -5.63 -26.69
C VAL A 183 -1.49 -6.49 -26.88
N THR A 184 -1.33 -7.53 -26.06
CA THR A 184 -0.17 -8.43 -26.10
C THR A 184 -0.13 -9.28 -27.36
N LEU A 185 -1.28 -9.75 -27.84
CA LEU A 185 -1.41 -10.57 -29.05
C LEU A 185 -1.43 -9.74 -30.34
N GLY A 186 -1.44 -8.41 -30.24
CA GLY A 186 -1.49 -7.53 -31.40
C GLY A 186 -2.85 -7.50 -32.11
N THR A 187 -3.92 -7.98 -31.46
CA THR A 187 -5.29 -7.96 -32.02
C THR A 187 -5.97 -6.60 -31.87
N GLY A 188 -5.35 -5.66 -31.15
CA GLY A 188 -5.79 -4.27 -31.00
C GLY A 188 -6.16 -3.89 -29.57
N ARG A 189 -6.49 -2.60 -29.39
CA ARG A 189 -7.02 -2.03 -28.15
C ARG A 189 -8.53 -1.94 -28.25
N ASP A 190 -9.23 -2.92 -27.71
CA ASP A 190 -10.68 -2.95 -27.74
C ASP A 190 -11.28 -1.96 -26.72
N THR A 191 -11.76 -0.83 -27.22
CA THR A 191 -12.33 0.23 -26.39
C THR A 191 -13.73 -0.11 -25.85
N GLU A 192 -14.42 -1.08 -26.45
CA GLU A 192 -15.74 -1.52 -26.00
C GLU A 192 -15.63 -2.24 -24.65
N LEU A 193 -14.55 -3.01 -24.42
CA LEU A 193 -14.30 -3.69 -23.15
C LEU A 193 -14.12 -2.72 -21.97
N ALA A 194 -13.41 -1.61 -22.20
CA ALA A 194 -13.23 -0.59 -21.17
C ALA A 194 -14.58 0.08 -20.86
N THR A 195 -15.33 0.44 -21.91
CA THR A 195 -16.64 1.10 -21.78
C THR A 195 -17.65 0.22 -21.06
N ALA A 196 -17.65 -1.10 -21.31
CA ALA A 196 -18.55 -2.06 -20.69
C ALA A 196 -18.42 -2.13 -19.15
N VAL A 197 -17.25 -1.79 -18.61
CA VAL A 197 -16.99 -1.75 -17.15
C VAL A 197 -16.86 -0.33 -16.59
N GLY A 198 -17.26 0.68 -17.37
CA GLY A 198 -17.24 2.09 -16.97
C GLY A 198 -15.84 2.67 -16.82
N MET A 199 -14.86 2.19 -17.61
CA MET A 199 -13.47 2.64 -17.60
C MET A 199 -13.05 3.14 -18.99
N THR A 200 -11.94 3.88 -19.05
CA THR A 200 -11.27 4.19 -20.31
C THR A 200 -10.17 3.15 -20.59
N PRO A 201 -9.72 3.00 -21.85
CA PRO A 201 -8.57 2.15 -22.17
C PRO A 201 -7.32 2.52 -21.36
N GLU A 202 -7.08 3.82 -21.17
CA GLU A 202 -5.96 4.33 -20.36
C GLU A 202 -6.09 3.92 -18.89
N ALA A 203 -7.30 3.94 -18.33
CA ALA A 203 -7.54 3.47 -16.98
C ALA A 203 -7.24 1.96 -16.83
N LEU A 204 -7.59 1.13 -17.83
CA LEU A 204 -7.23 -0.29 -17.83
C LEU A 204 -5.71 -0.49 -17.91
N GLU A 205 -5.00 0.28 -18.73
CA GLU A 205 -3.54 0.22 -18.83
C GLU A 205 -2.85 0.68 -17.53
N GLN A 206 -3.38 1.72 -16.87
CA GLN A 206 -2.89 2.18 -15.56
C GLN A 206 -3.15 1.14 -14.47
N MET A 207 -4.34 0.53 -14.45
CA MET A 207 -4.66 -0.56 -13.52
C MET A 207 -3.74 -1.77 -13.75
N TYR A 208 -3.47 -2.12 -15.00
CA TYR A 208 -2.51 -3.19 -15.35
C TYR A 208 -1.09 -2.85 -14.89
N ARG A 209 -0.66 -1.61 -15.06
CA ARG A 209 0.65 -1.16 -14.56
C ARG A 209 0.75 -1.36 -13.04
N LEU A 210 -0.28 -1.01 -12.28
CA LEU A 210 -0.29 -1.19 -10.84
C LEU A 210 -0.35 -2.67 -10.44
N LEU A 211 -1.28 -3.44 -10.99
CA LEU A 211 -1.57 -4.80 -10.54
C LEU A 211 -0.64 -5.88 -11.12
N ALA A 212 -0.18 -5.73 -12.36
CA ALA A 212 0.62 -6.74 -13.06
C ALA A 212 2.12 -6.38 -13.11
N ILE A 213 2.46 -5.14 -13.50
CA ILE A 213 3.87 -4.71 -13.51
C ILE A 213 4.37 -4.45 -12.09
N ALA A 214 3.56 -3.73 -11.29
CA ALA A 214 3.69 -3.58 -9.84
C ALA A 214 5.09 -3.14 -9.38
N LYS A 215 5.69 -2.16 -10.06
CA LYS A 215 7.04 -1.63 -9.71
C LYS A 215 7.08 -1.17 -8.25
N TYR A 216 8.22 -1.32 -7.58
CA TYR A 216 8.35 -1.01 -6.15
C TYR A 216 7.88 0.41 -5.82
N ALA A 217 8.33 1.40 -6.60
CA ALA A 217 7.95 2.81 -6.44
C ALA A 217 6.46 3.10 -6.73
N ASP A 218 5.81 2.26 -7.54
CA ASP A 218 4.37 2.38 -7.82
C ASP A 218 3.55 1.70 -6.70
N ARG A 219 4.11 0.73 -5.97
CA ARG A 219 3.43 0.05 -4.86
C ARG A 219 3.51 0.78 -3.53
N TYR A 220 4.64 1.43 -3.26
CA TYR A 220 4.92 2.03 -1.96
C TYR A 220 5.18 3.52 -2.14
N VAL A 221 4.13 4.31 -1.95
CA VAL A 221 4.19 5.78 -2.00
C VAL A 221 4.01 6.28 -0.56
N ILE A 222 5.13 6.38 0.14
CA ILE A 222 5.18 6.66 1.58
C ILE A 222 6.07 7.89 1.77
N PRO A 223 5.50 9.06 2.11
CA PRO A 223 6.32 10.21 2.44
C PRO A 223 6.97 10.00 3.82
N THR A 224 8.05 10.73 4.08
CA THR A 224 8.66 10.76 5.40
C THR A 224 7.73 11.44 6.39
N ALA A 225 7.68 10.96 7.63
CA ALA A 225 7.11 11.75 8.71
C ALA A 225 8.03 12.93 8.96
N HIS A 226 7.50 14.15 8.86
CA HIS A 226 8.21 15.40 9.14
C HIS A 226 8.46 15.56 10.64
N ARG A 227 9.21 14.62 11.22
CA ARG A 227 9.53 14.56 12.64
C ARG A 227 10.35 15.75 13.13
N GLU A 228 10.94 16.56 12.26
CA GLU A 228 11.67 17.76 12.68
C GLU A 228 10.78 18.74 13.48
N GLU A 229 9.46 18.72 13.27
CA GLU A 229 8.52 19.52 14.05
C GLU A 229 8.17 18.90 15.42
N ALA A 230 8.16 17.57 15.53
CA ALA A 230 7.86 16.83 16.76
C ALA A 230 9.11 16.57 17.63
N HIS A 231 10.29 16.46 17.02
CA HIS A 231 11.56 16.27 17.72
C HIS A 231 11.94 17.47 18.59
N ASN A 232 11.50 18.69 18.25
CA ASN A 232 11.65 19.84 19.15
C ASN A 232 10.93 19.63 20.51
N LEU A 233 9.91 18.75 20.56
CA LEU A 233 9.21 18.36 21.79
C LEU A 233 9.76 17.06 22.42
N GLU A 234 10.30 16.12 21.63
CA GLU A 234 10.93 14.90 22.15
C GLU A 234 12.38 15.09 22.62
N GLU A 235 13.14 16.04 22.06
CA GLU A 235 14.45 16.45 22.62
C GLU A 235 14.31 17.06 24.03
N LEU A 236 13.13 17.58 24.37
CA LEU A 236 12.79 17.99 25.73
C LEU A 236 12.47 16.81 26.66
N ALA A 237 12.32 15.58 26.13
CA ALA A 237 11.78 14.42 26.84
C ALA A 237 12.56 13.10 26.63
N CYS A 238 13.87 13.16 26.32
CA CYS A 238 14.78 12.07 26.70
C CYS A 238 14.92 12.06 28.23
N SER A 239 13.92 11.46 28.88
CA SER A 239 13.63 11.48 30.31
C SER A 239 14.60 10.65 31.17
N LEU A 240 15.89 10.53 30.82
CA LEU A 240 16.87 9.85 31.69
C LEU A 240 18.19 10.61 31.91
N ASP A 241 18.38 11.75 31.26
CA ASP A 241 19.59 12.59 31.41
C ASP A 241 19.31 13.80 32.32
N PHE A 242 18.85 13.52 33.54
CA PHE A 242 18.88 14.48 34.65
C PHE A 242 19.98 14.09 35.63
N ASP A 243 20.52 15.06 36.36
CA ASP A 243 21.58 14.82 37.35
C ASP A 243 21.08 13.80 38.39
N GLY A 244 21.68 12.59 38.42
CA GLY A 244 21.24 11.45 39.23
C GLY A 244 20.20 10.49 38.60
N GLY A 245 19.90 10.61 37.31
CA GLY A 245 19.01 9.72 36.57
C GLY A 245 19.62 8.35 36.22
N PRO A 246 18.81 7.34 35.87
CA PRO A 246 19.27 5.96 35.61
C PRO A 246 20.14 5.81 34.35
N GLY A 247 20.49 6.89 33.64
CA GLY A 247 21.50 6.93 32.59
C GLY A 247 22.89 7.43 33.04
N MET A 248 23.01 8.01 34.24
CA MET A 248 24.26 8.57 34.78
C MET A 248 25.06 7.49 35.53
N TYR A 249 25.67 6.58 34.78
CA TYR A 249 26.77 5.75 35.27
C TYR A 249 28.05 6.29 34.66
N GLU A 250 29.11 6.54 35.45
CA GLU A 250 30.44 6.92 34.92
C GLU A 250 30.96 5.90 33.89
N SER A 251 30.47 4.66 33.93
CA SER A 251 30.53 3.70 32.84
C SER A 251 29.26 2.84 32.85
N GLY A 252 28.55 2.78 31.72
CA GLY A 252 27.46 1.82 31.54
C GLY A 252 27.97 0.36 31.55
N PRO A 253 27.08 -0.65 31.56
CA PRO A 253 27.47 -2.06 31.50
C PRO A 253 28.23 -2.45 30.21
N PHE A 254 28.23 -1.55 29.23
CA PHE A 254 29.10 -1.58 28.06
C PHE A 254 30.04 -0.37 28.16
N GLY A 255 31.35 -0.62 28.27
CA GLY A 255 32.35 0.42 28.52
C GLY A 255 32.42 1.48 27.41
N GLU A 256 33.13 2.59 27.66
CA GLU A 256 33.18 3.78 26.77
C GLU A 256 33.60 3.49 25.31
N ALA A 257 34.28 2.37 25.06
CA ALA A 257 34.67 1.91 23.72
C ALA A 257 33.52 1.26 22.91
N SER A 258 32.33 1.11 23.48
CA SER A 258 31.21 0.38 22.87
C SER A 258 30.45 1.17 21.79
N GLY A 259 30.82 2.44 21.59
CA GLY A 259 30.10 3.37 20.72
C GLY A 259 28.71 3.72 21.27
N ARG A 260 28.11 4.79 20.74
CA ARG A 260 26.69 5.07 20.97
C ARG A 260 25.88 4.00 20.23
N PRO A 261 24.78 3.47 20.80
CA PRO A 261 23.93 2.55 20.06
C PRO A 261 23.41 3.27 18.82
N VAL A 262 23.93 2.89 17.65
CA VAL A 262 23.40 3.32 16.37
C VAL A 262 22.00 2.74 16.29
N PRO A 263 20.95 3.56 16.12
CA PRO A 263 19.62 3.03 15.93
C PRO A 263 19.66 2.04 14.76
N VAL A 264 19.23 0.80 14.99
CA VAL A 264 19.19 -0.28 13.97
C VAL A 264 18.53 0.20 12.67
N ALA A 265 17.67 1.22 12.76
CA ALA A 265 17.06 1.90 11.63
C ALA A 265 18.05 2.59 10.67
N ILE A 266 19.17 3.17 11.12
CA ILE A 266 20.04 4.01 10.27
C ILE A 266 20.89 3.16 9.31
N GLU A 267 21.54 2.10 9.79
CA GLU A 267 22.28 1.18 8.92
C GLU A 267 21.36 0.44 7.94
N THR A 268 20.17 0.07 8.41
CA THR A 268 19.15 -0.55 7.57
C THR A 268 18.59 0.45 6.55
N TYR A 269 18.42 1.72 6.91
CA TYR A 269 17.89 2.76 6.04
C TYR A 269 18.78 3.01 4.82
N THR A 270 20.09 3.16 4.98
CA THR A 270 20.99 3.40 3.83
C THR A 270 21.00 2.21 2.88
N ALA A 271 21.04 0.98 3.41
CA ALA A 271 20.97 -0.24 2.61
C ALA A 271 19.59 -0.45 1.93
N LEU A 272 18.50 -0.04 2.58
CA LEU A 272 17.14 -0.13 2.02
C LEU A 272 16.85 0.97 1.00
N LYS A 273 17.33 2.19 1.24
CA LYS A 273 17.24 3.32 0.30
C LYS A 273 17.96 2.99 -1.01
N GLN A 274 19.14 2.36 -0.92
CA GLN A 274 19.85 1.85 -2.10
C GLN A 274 19.03 0.79 -2.86
N ARG A 275 18.32 -0.12 -2.16
CA ARG A 275 17.42 -1.09 -2.81
C ARG A 275 16.19 -0.43 -3.44
N GLN A 276 15.64 0.62 -2.83
CA GLN A 276 14.51 1.37 -3.37
C GLN A 276 14.85 2.11 -4.67
N GLN A 277 16.12 2.52 -4.81
CA GLN A 277 16.63 3.21 -6.01
C GLN A 277 17.21 2.26 -7.07
N ALA A 278 17.40 0.97 -6.74
CA ALA A 278 17.95 -0.01 -7.67
C ALA A 278 16.88 -0.54 -8.63
N GLU A 279 17.16 -0.49 -9.94
CA GLU A 279 16.30 -1.04 -10.98
C GLU A 279 16.46 -2.56 -11.15
N GLU A 280 17.50 -3.16 -10.56
CA GLU A 280 17.83 -4.59 -10.62
C GLU A 280 17.97 -5.21 -9.22
N ALA A 281 17.69 -6.51 -9.11
CA ALA A 281 17.92 -7.26 -7.86
C ALA A 281 19.42 -7.37 -7.57
N ALA A 282 19.83 -7.14 -6.32
CA ALA A 282 21.23 -7.21 -5.91
C ALA A 282 21.84 -8.58 -6.25
N SER A 283 22.98 -8.59 -6.95
CA SER A 283 23.67 -9.82 -7.36
C SER A 283 24.45 -10.44 -6.20
N ALA A 284 24.67 -11.76 -6.24
CA ALA A 284 25.42 -12.48 -5.21
C ALA A 284 26.86 -11.95 -5.04
N GLU A 285 27.47 -11.39 -6.09
CA GLU A 285 28.79 -10.75 -6.04
C GLU A 285 28.80 -9.45 -5.22
N GLN A 286 27.72 -8.65 -5.24
CA GLN A 286 27.61 -7.44 -4.42
C GLN A 286 27.50 -7.74 -2.92
N LEU A 287 27.02 -8.94 -2.56
CA LEU A 287 26.95 -9.40 -1.18
C LEU A 287 28.30 -9.91 -0.66
N HIS A 288 29.21 -10.38 -1.54
CA HIS A 288 30.50 -10.95 -1.15
C HIS A 288 31.57 -9.93 -0.77
N HIS A 289 31.46 -8.66 -1.20
CA HIS A 289 32.43 -7.62 -0.83
C HIS A 289 32.17 -6.96 0.54
N ARG A 290 31.19 -7.41 1.32
CA ARG A 290 30.85 -6.82 2.63
C ARG A 290 31.65 -7.37 3.82
N ALA A 291 32.88 -7.87 3.58
CA ALA A 291 33.80 -8.28 4.64
C ALA A 291 34.72 -7.16 5.16
N GLY A 292 34.67 -5.96 4.56
CA GLY A 292 35.64 -4.88 4.84
C GLY A 292 35.19 -3.77 5.81
N LEU A 293 33.97 -3.79 6.34
CA LEU A 293 33.43 -2.66 7.13
C LEU A 293 33.35 -2.91 8.64
N LEU A 294 33.92 -4.01 9.14
CA LEU A 294 33.97 -4.30 10.58
C LEU A 294 35.21 -3.71 11.30
N ASN A 295 36.13 -3.06 10.59
CA ASN A 295 37.37 -2.51 11.17
C ASN A 295 37.69 -1.09 10.65
N TRP A 296 36.75 -0.14 10.74
CA TRP A 296 37.07 1.27 10.51
C TRP A 296 37.32 1.99 11.85
N ASP A 297 38.59 2.26 12.14
CA ASP A 297 39.10 3.15 13.19
C ASP A 297 39.03 4.60 12.68
N ALA A 298 38.40 5.46 13.47
CA ALA A 298 38.10 6.86 13.18
C ALA A 298 39.32 7.79 13.29
N ASN A 299 40.44 7.47 12.62
CA ASN A 299 41.64 8.32 12.65
C ASN A 299 42.30 8.65 11.30
N GLU A 300 41.70 8.30 10.15
CA GLU A 300 42.19 8.83 8.87
C GLU A 300 41.03 9.23 7.93
N ASP A 301 41.17 10.42 7.34
CA ASP A 301 40.25 10.92 6.31
C ASP A 301 40.27 10.01 5.07
N PRO A 302 39.09 9.72 4.48
CA PRO A 302 39.00 8.85 3.31
C PRO A 302 39.61 9.55 2.09
N LYS A 303 40.68 8.96 1.54
CA LYS A 303 41.20 9.26 0.20
C LYS A 303 40.30 8.60 -0.87
N PRO A 304 40.25 9.18 -2.08
CA PRO A 304 39.17 8.97 -3.05
C PRO A 304 38.99 7.52 -3.52
#